data_AF-A0A8T3L1L7-F1
#
_entry.id   AF-A0A8T3L1L7-F1
#
_cell.length_a   1.000
_cell.length_b   1.000
_cell.length_c   1.000
_cell.angle_alpha   90.00
_cell.angle_beta   90.00
_cell.angle_gamma   90.00
#
_symmetry.space_group_name_H-M   'P 1'
#
loop_
_entity.id
_entity.type
_entity.pdbx_description
1 polymer ?
#
loop_
_entity_poly.entity_id
_entity_poly.type
_entity_poly.pdbx_seq_one_letter_code
_entity_poly.pdbx_strand_id
1 'polypeptide(L)'
;MSQAPDSSVSELPNLEVETDCDTQSKPPRFFMIGAAIAIITFIAVVFFISSLWSERPEATLSPADPETKAPITEVKTESPDTTDIARIPELENRLLMLVQQLNVQSDLIRQNQQKLIELGAAIEQTASRTASKFEERITHLESTVADTTATVDTRLTTLEKTQKSKKIAKKKKPLWAPALPFSLLSVDYWDNKPYAVLGYKGDLRHLSPGETLHKWTLISLTSEQVTFRYRNGIKRQLDVEG
;
A
#
# COMPACT_ATOMS: atom_id res chain seq x y z
N MET A 1 -38.12 35.29 47.69
CA MET A 1 -37.64 35.65 46.33
C MET A 1 -37.47 34.30 45.62
N SER A 2 -38.53 33.77 44.99
CA SER A 2 -38.97 34.06 43.61
C SER A 2 -37.88 33.61 42.63
N GLN A 3 -37.99 32.50 41.89
CA GLN A 3 -38.96 32.06 40.89
C GLN A 3 -38.10 31.78 39.64
N ALA A 4 -38.07 30.54 39.15
CA ALA A 4 -37.56 30.24 37.81
C ALA A 4 -38.57 30.76 36.76
N PRO A 5 -38.14 31.02 35.51
CA PRO A 5 -38.51 30.06 34.47
C PRO A 5 -37.53 29.91 33.28
N ASP A 6 -37.52 28.68 32.75
CA ASP A 6 -37.57 28.18 31.36
C ASP A 6 -37.16 28.99 30.11
N SER A 7 -36.68 28.19 29.14
CA SER A 7 -36.81 28.31 27.65
C SER A 7 -35.80 29.22 26.94
N SER A 8 -35.24 28.97 25.75
CA SER A 8 -35.61 28.14 24.56
C SER A 8 -34.31 27.79 23.80
N VAL A 9 -34.07 26.58 23.27
CA VAL A 9 -34.51 25.99 21.98
C VAL A 9 -34.55 26.95 20.78
N SER A 10 -33.59 26.74 19.87
CA SER A 10 -33.58 27.00 18.40
C SER A 10 -32.24 26.40 17.93
N GLU A 11 -32.10 25.24 17.30
CA GLU A 11 -32.86 24.52 16.25
C GLU A 11 -33.06 25.31 14.95
N LEU A 12 -32.18 25.01 13.97
CA LEU A 12 -32.35 24.92 12.50
C LEU A 12 -31.05 25.33 11.78
N PRO A 13 -30.80 24.92 10.51
CA PRO A 13 -31.13 23.65 9.86
C PRO A 13 -29.91 23.01 9.14
N ASN A 14 -29.94 21.67 9.05
CA ASN A 14 -29.91 20.90 7.81
C ASN A 14 -29.05 21.40 6.62
N LEU A 15 -27.93 20.70 6.37
CA LEU A 15 -27.38 20.48 5.03
C LEU A 15 -26.35 19.34 5.09
N GLU A 16 -26.82 18.15 5.43
CA GLU A 16 -26.08 16.93 5.09
C GLU A 16 -26.24 16.72 3.59
N VAL A 17 -25.20 17.15 2.85
CA VAL A 17 -25.00 16.77 1.46
C VAL A 17 -24.70 15.28 1.44
N GLU A 18 -25.73 14.53 1.09
CA GLU A 18 -25.69 13.13 0.71
C GLU A 18 -24.92 13.01 -0.61
N THR A 19 -23.59 12.81 -0.55
CA THR A 19 -22.83 12.27 -1.69
C THR A 19 -22.95 10.77 -1.68
N ASP A 20 -24.05 10.30 -2.26
CA ASP A 20 -24.15 8.96 -2.86
C ASP A 20 -23.36 8.96 -4.17
N CYS A 21 -22.26 8.20 -4.22
CA CYS A 21 -21.78 7.45 -5.38
C CYS A 21 -20.34 6.98 -5.11
N ASP A 22 -20.20 5.80 -4.51
CA ASP A 22 -19.03 4.96 -4.79
C ASP A 22 -19.52 3.54 -5.13
N THR A 23 -20.13 3.46 -6.31
CA THR A 23 -20.21 2.20 -7.04
C THR A 23 -18.77 1.82 -7.37
N GLN A 24 -18.19 0.93 -6.54
CA GLN A 24 -16.91 0.28 -6.82
C GLN A 24 -17.08 -0.62 -8.07
N SER A 25 -17.06 0.00 -9.24
CA SER A 25 -17.06 -0.68 -10.52
C SER A 25 -15.73 -1.41 -10.65
N LYS A 26 -15.76 -2.75 -10.50
CA LYS A 26 -14.64 -3.60 -10.90
C LYS A 26 -14.28 -3.24 -12.34
N PRO A 27 -13.03 -2.79 -12.62
CA PRO A 27 -12.68 -2.42 -13.98
C PRO A 27 -12.82 -3.66 -14.87
N PRO A 28 -13.37 -3.50 -16.09
CA PRO A 28 -13.55 -4.60 -17.01
C PRO A 28 -12.18 -5.24 -17.29
N ARG A 29 -12.12 -6.57 -17.18
CA ARG A 29 -10.89 -7.40 -17.22
C ARG A 29 -10.02 -7.18 -18.48
N PHE A 30 -10.54 -6.50 -19.49
CA PHE A 30 -9.82 -6.14 -20.70
C PHE A 30 -8.79 -5.00 -20.51
N PHE A 31 -8.96 -4.09 -19.53
CA PHE A 31 -7.98 -3.03 -19.26
C PHE A 31 -6.71 -3.55 -18.57
N MET A 32 -6.81 -4.59 -17.74
CA MET A 32 -5.66 -5.20 -17.05
C MET A 32 -4.70 -5.88 -18.04
N ILE A 33 -5.22 -6.48 -19.11
CA ILE A 33 -4.40 -7.15 -20.13
C ILE A 33 -3.61 -6.12 -20.96
N GLY A 34 -4.24 -4.99 -21.31
CA GLY A 34 -3.57 -3.91 -22.04
C GLY A 34 -2.42 -3.28 -21.25
N ALA A 35 -2.60 -3.05 -19.94
CA ALA A 35 -1.56 -2.50 -19.07
C ALA A 35 -0.36 -3.44 -18.91
N ALA A 36 -0.60 -4.75 -18.77
CA ALA A 36 0.48 -5.73 -18.66
C ALA A 36 1.34 -5.81 -19.94
N ILE A 37 0.70 -5.75 -21.12
CA ILE A 37 1.41 -5.75 -22.41
C ILE A 37 2.28 -4.49 -22.54
N ALA A 38 1.75 -3.32 -22.18
CA ALA A 38 2.49 -2.05 -22.25
C ALA A 38 3.76 -2.08 -21.38
N ILE A 39 3.67 -2.62 -20.16
CA ILE A 39 4.81 -2.75 -19.24
C ILE A 39 5.87 -3.70 -19.81
N ILE A 40 5.46 -4.86 -20.34
CA ILE A 40 6.38 -5.82 -20.94
C ILE A 40 7.09 -5.22 -22.17
N THR A 41 6.37 -4.50 -23.03
CA THR A 41 6.98 -3.82 -24.18
C THR A 41 7.94 -2.71 -23.75
N PHE A 42 7.62 -1.95 -22.69
CA PHE A 42 8.52 -0.91 -22.18
C PHE A 42 9.83 -1.51 -21.66
N ILE A 43 9.75 -2.60 -20.88
CA ILE A 43 10.92 -3.31 -20.37
C ILE A 43 11.76 -3.87 -21.52
N ALA A 44 11.14 -4.48 -22.54
CA ALA A 44 11.86 -5.02 -23.70
C ALA A 44 12.59 -3.92 -24.49
N VAL A 45 11.97 -2.75 -24.68
CA VAL A 45 12.58 -1.61 -25.38
C VAL A 45 13.75 -1.03 -24.59
N VAL A 46 13.61 -0.85 -23.27
CA VAL A 46 14.70 -0.36 -22.41
C VAL A 46 15.88 -1.33 -22.41
N PHE A 47 15.61 -2.64 -22.37
CA PHE A 47 16.65 -3.66 -22.42
C PHE A 47 17.37 -3.68 -23.78
N PHE A 48 16.63 -3.52 -24.88
CA PHE A 48 17.21 -3.46 -26.22
C PHE A 48 18.11 -2.22 -26.41
N ILE A 49 17.67 -1.05 -25.94
CA ILE A 49 18.48 0.18 -26.00
C ILE A 49 19.74 0.06 -25.13
N SER A 50 19.62 -0.54 -23.95
CA SER A 50 20.76 -0.76 -23.05
C SER A 50 21.78 -1.74 -23.64
N SER A 51 21.32 -2.78 -24.34
CA SER A 51 22.18 -3.73 -25.03
C SER A 51 22.94 -3.10 -26.20
N LEU A 52 22.33 -2.14 -26.91
CA LEU A 52 22.95 -1.42 -28.03
C LEU A 52 24.06 -0.45 -27.59
N TRP A 53 24.08 -0.02 -26.33
CA TRP A 53 25.12 0.86 -25.78
C TRP A 53 26.27 0.09 -25.10
N SER A 54 26.16 -1.24 -24.99
CA SER A 54 27.16 -2.09 -24.31
C SER A 54 28.18 -2.74 -25.26
N GLU A 55 28.19 -2.41 -26.55
CA GLU A 55 29.26 -2.78 -27.47
C GLU A 55 30.13 -1.55 -27.76
N ARG A 56 31.08 -1.29 -26.86
CA ARG A 56 32.22 -0.41 -27.12
C ARG A 56 33.27 -1.24 -27.87
N PRO A 57 33.63 -0.92 -29.13
CA PRO A 57 34.71 -1.62 -29.81
C PRO A 57 36.04 -1.18 -29.18
N GLU A 58 36.76 -2.13 -28.58
CA GLU A 58 38.18 -1.97 -28.27
C GLU A 58 38.94 -1.82 -29.60
N ALA A 59 39.21 -0.56 -29.96
CA ALA A 59 40.17 -0.25 -31.00
C ALA A 59 41.59 -0.48 -30.45
N THR A 60 42.18 -1.55 -30.92
CA THR A 60 43.61 -1.91 -30.88
C THR A 60 44.50 -0.68 -31.12
N LEU A 61 45.38 -0.35 -30.17
CA LEU A 61 46.52 0.54 -30.41
C LEU A 61 47.83 -0.21 -30.14
N SER A 62 48.41 -0.66 -31.25
CA SER A 62 49.80 -1.09 -31.36
C SER A 62 50.74 0.13 -31.19
N PRO A 63 51.81 0.06 -30.39
CA PRO A 63 52.80 1.14 -30.33
C PRO A 63 53.74 1.02 -31.54
N ALA A 64 53.52 1.88 -32.53
CA ALA A 64 54.54 2.18 -33.53
C ALA A 64 55.51 3.21 -32.95
N ASP A 65 56.72 2.75 -32.67
CA ASP A 65 57.90 3.52 -32.30
C ASP A 65 58.49 4.18 -33.56
N PRO A 66 58.68 5.52 -33.61
CA PRO A 66 59.56 6.12 -34.61
C PRO A 66 60.91 6.50 -33.98
N GLU A 67 61.94 5.75 -34.40
CA GLU A 67 63.33 6.21 -34.44
C GLU A 67 63.40 7.69 -34.83
N THR A 68 64.04 8.52 -34.00
CA THR A 68 64.56 9.82 -34.42
C THR A 68 66.03 9.91 -34.07
N LYS A 69 66.87 9.57 -35.06
CA LYS A 69 68.27 9.95 -35.11
C LYS A 69 68.37 11.47 -35.27
N ALA A 70 69.15 12.13 -34.42
CA ALA A 70 69.79 13.39 -34.77
C ALA A 70 71.20 13.46 -34.15
N PRO A 71 72.17 14.06 -34.87
CA PRO A 71 73.61 13.86 -34.67
C PRO A 71 74.19 14.78 -33.59
N ILE A 72 75.17 14.27 -32.87
CA ILE A 72 76.00 15.01 -31.92
C ILE A 72 76.86 15.98 -32.75
N THR A 73 76.53 17.27 -32.70
CA THR A 73 77.38 18.34 -33.22
C THR A 73 78.21 18.89 -32.08
N GLU A 74 79.51 18.76 -32.26
CA GLU A 74 80.63 19.30 -31.50
C GLU A 74 80.43 20.77 -31.11
N VAL A 75 80.44 21.09 -29.81
CA VAL A 75 80.53 22.47 -29.31
C VAL A 75 81.86 22.66 -28.59
N LYS A 76 82.73 23.32 -29.36
CA LYS A 76 83.88 24.13 -29.03
C LYS A 76 83.82 24.75 -27.62
N THR A 77 84.86 24.49 -26.84
CA THR A 77 85.17 25.11 -25.56
C THR A 77 85.28 26.63 -25.74
N GLU A 78 84.22 27.35 -25.36
CA GLU A 78 84.20 28.81 -25.27
C GLU A 78 84.11 29.19 -23.79
N SER A 79 85.04 30.07 -23.39
CA SER A 79 85.22 30.62 -22.05
C SER A 79 83.90 31.17 -21.48
N PRO A 80 83.56 30.95 -20.20
CA PRO A 80 82.31 31.45 -19.64
C PRO A 80 82.37 32.98 -19.57
N ASP A 81 81.49 33.61 -20.36
CA ASP A 81 81.22 35.03 -20.32
C ASP A 81 80.63 35.38 -18.94
N THR A 82 81.23 36.33 -18.24
CA THR A 82 80.93 36.69 -16.84
C THR A 82 79.47 37.17 -16.61
N THR A 83 78.73 37.37 -17.69
CA THR A 83 77.30 37.70 -17.71
C THR A 83 76.40 36.53 -17.24
N ASP A 84 76.86 35.28 -17.33
CA ASP A 84 76.12 34.10 -16.85
C ASP A 84 76.17 33.93 -15.33
N ILE A 85 77.22 34.45 -14.68
CA ILE A 85 77.41 34.34 -13.22
C ILE A 85 76.38 35.21 -12.46
N ALA A 86 75.95 36.32 -13.05
CA ALA A 86 74.96 37.23 -12.45
C ALA A 86 73.52 36.68 -12.45
N ARG A 87 73.22 35.66 -13.28
CA ARG A 87 71.88 35.04 -13.38
C ARG A 87 71.67 33.86 -12.46
N ILE A 88 72.74 33.31 -11.89
CA ILE A 88 72.72 32.21 -10.91
C ILE A 88 71.75 32.49 -9.74
N PRO A 89 71.78 33.66 -9.06
CA PRO A 89 70.86 33.94 -7.96
C PRO A 89 69.39 34.06 -8.40
N GLU A 90 69.12 34.51 -9.63
CA GLU A 90 67.75 34.54 -10.16
C GLU A 90 67.24 33.11 -10.44
N LEU A 91 68.10 32.24 -10.96
CA LEU A 91 67.78 30.86 -11.23
C LEU A 91 67.55 30.07 -9.94
N GLU A 92 68.37 30.28 -8.91
CA GLU A 92 68.20 29.71 -7.58
C GLU A 92 66.87 30.12 -6.95
N ASN A 93 66.49 31.40 -7.07
CA ASN A 93 65.21 31.89 -6.55
C ASN A 93 64.01 31.28 -7.31
N ARG A 94 64.11 31.12 -8.64
CA ARG A 94 63.08 30.42 -9.44
C ARG A 94 62.99 28.94 -9.05
N LEU A 95 64.12 28.28 -8.82
CA LEU A 95 64.16 26.87 -8.43
C LEU A 95 63.55 26.67 -7.03
N LEU A 96 63.85 27.57 -6.09
CA LEU A 96 63.24 27.58 -4.76
C LEU A 96 61.71 27.73 -4.85
N MET A 97 61.23 28.67 -5.68
CA MET A 97 59.79 28.88 -5.89
C MET A 97 59.12 27.62 -6.49
N LEU A 98 59.75 26.99 -7.49
CA LEU A 98 59.22 25.77 -8.10
C LEU A 98 59.18 24.61 -7.10
N VAL A 99 60.21 24.45 -6.28
CA VAL A 99 60.23 23.44 -5.21
C VAL A 99 59.12 23.70 -4.18
N GLN A 100 58.91 24.96 -3.80
CA GLN A 100 57.83 25.32 -2.88
C GLN A 100 56.45 25.05 -3.50
N GLN A 101 56.25 25.39 -4.78
CA GLN A 101 55.01 25.08 -5.50
C GLN A 101 54.77 23.58 -5.62
N LEU A 102 55.82 22.80 -5.92
CA LEU A 102 55.74 21.34 -6.02
C LEU A 102 55.36 20.71 -4.66
N ASN A 103 55.91 21.22 -3.56
CA ASN A 103 55.56 20.76 -2.22
C ASN A 103 54.10 21.04 -1.88
N VAL A 104 53.61 22.26 -2.16
CA VAL A 104 52.19 22.61 -1.96
C VAL A 104 51.28 21.71 -2.80
N GLN A 105 51.66 21.45 -4.06
CA GLN A 105 50.90 20.57 -4.94
C GLN A 105 50.90 19.12 -4.45
N SER A 106 52.05 18.62 -3.97
CA SER A 106 52.19 17.29 -3.38
C SER A 106 51.31 17.12 -2.14
N ASP A 107 51.30 18.11 -1.24
CA ASP A 107 50.46 18.09 -0.05
C ASP A 107 48.97 18.09 -0.41
N LEU A 108 48.57 18.87 -1.42
CA LEU A 108 47.20 18.89 -1.93
C LEU A 108 46.78 17.54 -2.53
N ILE A 109 47.67 16.90 -3.31
CA ILE A 109 47.43 15.56 -3.86
C ILE A 109 47.23 14.56 -2.72
N ARG A 110 48.09 14.60 -1.70
CA ARG A 110 47.99 13.71 -0.53
C ARG A 110 46.68 13.93 0.23
N GLN A 111 46.26 15.17 0.43
CA GLN A 111 45.01 15.51 1.08
C GLN A 111 43.79 15.02 0.26
N ASN A 112 43.83 15.18 -1.06
CA ASN A 112 42.75 14.70 -1.93
C ASN A 112 42.67 13.17 -1.93
N GLN A 113 43.81 12.47 -1.93
CA GLN A 113 43.84 11.01 -1.79
C GLN A 113 43.21 10.54 -0.47
N GLN A 114 43.53 11.21 0.64
CA GLN A 114 42.92 10.90 1.94
C GLN A 114 41.40 11.10 1.92
N LYS A 115 40.92 12.22 1.35
CA LYS A 115 39.49 12.48 1.19
C LYS A 115 38.80 11.44 0.32
N LEU A 116 39.44 10.95 -0.74
CA LEU A 116 38.89 9.90 -1.60
C LEU A 116 38.76 8.58 -0.85
N ILE A 117 39.73 8.22 -0.01
CA ILE A 117 39.66 7.03 0.84
C ILE A 117 38.52 7.16 1.86
N GLU A 118 38.41 8.30 2.52
CA GLU A 118 37.33 8.58 3.49
C GLU A 118 35.94 8.52 2.84
N LEU A 119 35.78 9.16 1.67
CA LEU A 119 34.54 9.10 0.90
C LEU A 119 34.22 7.68 0.44
N GLY A 120 35.23 6.91 -0.01
CA GLY A 120 35.07 5.52 -0.39
C GLY A 120 34.53 4.68 0.78
N ALA A 121 35.14 4.82 1.96
CA ALA A 121 34.68 4.13 3.17
C ALA A 121 33.26 4.55 3.59
N ALA A 122 32.92 5.84 3.48
CA ALA A 122 31.60 6.35 3.79
C ALA A 122 30.52 5.80 2.83
N ILE A 123 30.83 5.71 1.54
CA ILE A 123 29.95 5.11 0.52
C ILE A 123 29.74 3.64 0.82
N GLU A 124 30.81 2.89 1.09
CA GLU A 124 30.72 1.46 1.40
C GLU A 124 29.91 1.19 2.68
N GLN A 125 30.12 1.99 3.72
CA GLN A 125 29.33 1.91 4.95
C GLN A 125 27.86 2.22 4.70
N THR A 126 27.56 3.22 3.88
CA THR A 126 26.17 3.59 3.55
C THR A 126 25.51 2.52 2.70
N ALA A 127 26.22 1.96 1.72
CA ALA A 127 25.76 0.86 0.89
C ALA A 127 25.46 -0.38 1.75
N SER A 128 26.37 -0.75 2.65
CA SER A 128 26.19 -1.88 3.58
C SER A 128 24.98 -1.69 4.49
N ARG A 129 24.84 -0.52 5.14
CA ARG A 129 23.66 -0.21 5.97
C ARG A 129 22.35 -0.26 5.19
N THR A 130 22.38 0.23 3.95
CA THR A 130 21.20 0.26 3.08
C THR A 130 20.82 -1.15 2.65
N ALA A 131 21.80 -1.98 2.27
CA ALA A 131 21.60 -3.38 1.93
C ALA A 131 20.98 -4.16 3.11
N SER A 132 21.52 -4.01 4.33
CA SER A 132 20.96 -4.68 5.52
C SER A 132 19.51 -4.26 5.79
N LYS A 133 19.17 -2.98 5.63
CA LYS A 133 17.78 -2.50 5.77
C LYS A 133 16.85 -3.08 4.72
N PHE A 134 17.32 -3.26 3.49
CA PHE A 134 16.53 -3.89 2.44
C PHE A 134 16.32 -5.38 2.72
N GLU A 135 17.35 -6.09 3.17
CA GLU A 135 17.25 -7.50 3.55
C GLU A 135 16.22 -7.72 4.67
N GLU A 136 16.24 -6.87 5.71
CA GLU A 136 15.26 -6.90 6.80
C GLU A 136 13.83 -6.65 6.30
N ARG A 137 13.65 -5.70 5.35
CA ARG A 137 12.35 -5.43 4.75
C ARG A 137 11.86 -6.59 3.87
N ILE A 138 12.76 -7.20 3.10
CA ILE A 138 12.43 -8.34 2.24
C ILE A 138 11.97 -9.51 3.10
N THR A 139 12.76 -9.89 4.11
CA THR A 139 12.41 -10.98 5.02
C THR A 139 11.10 -10.73 5.78
N HIS A 140 10.84 -9.49 6.22
CA HIS A 140 9.56 -9.12 6.82
C HIS A 140 8.39 -9.24 5.83
N LEU A 141 8.56 -8.79 4.59
CA LEU A 141 7.54 -8.91 3.54
C LEU A 141 7.26 -10.38 3.19
N GLU A 142 8.30 -11.21 3.08
CA GLU A 142 8.17 -12.64 2.83
C GLU A 142 7.38 -13.33 3.95
N SER A 143 7.69 -13.02 5.21
CA SER A 143 6.91 -13.51 6.35
C SER A 143 5.45 -13.08 6.28
N THR A 144 5.20 -11.80 5.96
CA THR A 144 3.83 -11.27 5.85
C THR A 144 3.05 -11.95 4.71
N VAL A 145 3.70 -12.21 3.57
CA VAL A 145 3.10 -12.93 2.44
C VAL A 145 2.79 -14.38 2.82
N ALA A 146 3.69 -15.05 3.55
CA ALA A 146 3.44 -16.40 4.04
C ALA A 146 2.24 -16.45 5.01
N ASP A 147 2.19 -15.54 5.98
CA ASP A 147 1.11 -15.48 6.98
C ASP A 147 -0.25 -15.15 6.36
N THR A 148 -0.27 -14.21 5.41
CA THR A 148 -1.49 -13.86 4.67
C THR A 148 -1.97 -15.01 3.80
N THR A 149 -1.06 -15.72 3.14
CA THR A 149 -1.38 -16.91 2.34
C THR A 149 -1.97 -18.02 3.21
N ALA A 150 -1.35 -18.33 4.35
CA ALA A 150 -1.87 -19.30 5.31
C ALA A 150 -3.26 -18.89 5.86
N THR A 151 -3.46 -17.60 6.11
CA THR A 151 -4.76 -17.06 6.54
C THR A 151 -5.83 -17.19 5.46
N VAL A 152 -5.48 -16.96 4.20
CA VAL A 152 -6.41 -17.14 3.07
C VAL A 152 -6.78 -18.62 2.90
N ASP A 153 -5.80 -19.52 2.96
CA ASP A 153 -6.03 -20.96 2.84
C ASP A 153 -6.93 -21.51 3.96
N THR A 154 -6.68 -21.08 5.20
CA THR A 154 -7.54 -21.46 6.34
C THR A 154 -8.97 -20.93 6.20
N ARG A 155 -9.15 -19.71 5.70
CA ARG A 155 -10.49 -19.17 5.41
C ARG A 155 -11.17 -19.91 4.26
N LEU A 156 -10.44 -20.22 3.19
CA LEU A 156 -10.97 -20.92 2.03
C LEU A 156 -11.41 -22.34 2.40
N THR A 157 -10.59 -23.09 3.13
CA THR A 157 -10.96 -24.43 3.62
C THR A 157 -12.15 -24.40 4.59
N THR A 158 -12.26 -23.36 5.42
CA THR A 158 -13.43 -23.16 6.31
C THR A 158 -14.70 -22.86 5.52
N LEU A 159 -14.61 -22.01 4.49
CA LEU A 159 -15.72 -21.70 3.59
C LEU A 159 -16.17 -22.94 2.80
N GLU A 160 -15.23 -23.73 2.28
CA GLU A 160 -15.55 -24.98 1.58
C GLU A 160 -16.26 -25.99 2.49
N LYS A 161 -15.79 -26.16 3.73
CA LYS A 161 -16.45 -27.01 4.74
C LYS A 161 -17.87 -26.52 5.03
N THR A 162 -18.06 -25.21 5.19
CA THR A 162 -19.37 -24.58 5.41
C THR A 162 -20.30 -24.72 4.20
N GLN A 163 -19.76 -24.64 2.99
CA GLN A 163 -20.53 -24.83 1.77
C GLN A 163 -20.97 -26.29 1.59
N LYS A 164 -20.08 -27.25 1.88
CA LYS A 164 -20.41 -28.69 1.84
C LYS A 164 -21.48 -29.04 2.89
N SER A 165 -21.39 -28.52 4.11
CA SER A 165 -22.41 -28.75 5.15
C SER A 165 -23.77 -28.12 4.77
N LYS A 166 -23.76 -26.93 4.16
CA LYS A 166 -24.99 -26.26 3.67
C LYS A 166 -25.64 -26.98 2.49
N LYS A 167 -24.86 -27.65 1.62
CA LYS A 167 -25.38 -28.49 0.54
C LYS A 167 -26.02 -29.79 1.05
N ILE A 168 -25.54 -30.34 2.17
CA ILE A 168 -26.15 -31.52 2.81
C ILE A 168 -27.41 -31.12 3.59
N ALA A 169 -27.44 -29.91 4.15
CA ALA A 169 -28.59 -29.36 4.85
C ALA A 169 -29.56 -28.61 3.91
N LYS A 170 -30.21 -29.29 2.94
CA LYS A 170 -31.53 -28.91 2.39
C LYS A 170 -32.02 -29.82 1.27
N LYS A 171 -33.01 -30.67 1.58
CA LYS A 171 -34.33 -30.73 0.90
C LYS A 171 -35.37 -31.32 1.86
N LYS A 172 -35.66 -30.66 2.99
CA LYS A 172 -36.97 -30.86 3.63
C LYS A 172 -37.97 -30.07 2.77
N LYS A 173 -38.94 -30.77 2.18
CA LYS A 173 -40.02 -30.16 1.38
C LYS A 173 -40.60 -28.98 2.16
N PRO A 174 -40.89 -27.83 1.52
CA PRO A 174 -41.57 -26.74 2.21
C PRO A 174 -42.91 -27.30 2.70
N LEU A 175 -43.04 -27.48 4.01
CA LEU A 175 -44.32 -27.75 4.62
C LEU A 175 -45.18 -26.54 4.28
N TRP A 176 -46.26 -26.75 3.53
CA TRP A 176 -47.19 -25.71 3.13
C TRP A 176 -47.66 -25.01 4.41
N ALA A 177 -47.17 -23.79 4.60
CA ALA A 177 -47.48 -22.99 5.76
C ALA A 177 -48.86 -22.36 5.53
N PRO A 178 -49.85 -22.61 6.40
CA PRO A 178 -51.14 -21.93 6.29
C PRO A 178 -50.92 -20.40 6.32
N ALA A 179 -51.77 -19.67 5.62
CA ALA A 179 -51.78 -18.21 5.69
C ALA A 179 -52.17 -17.76 7.11
N LEU A 180 -51.65 -16.61 7.53
CA LEU A 180 -52.06 -15.98 8.79
C LEU A 180 -53.51 -15.49 8.62
N PRO A 181 -54.43 -15.88 9.51
CA PRO A 181 -55.84 -15.51 9.38
C PRO A 181 -56.15 -14.14 9.99
N PHE A 182 -55.12 -13.39 10.38
CA PHE A 182 -55.16 -12.08 11.00
C PHE A 182 -54.05 -11.21 10.43
N SER A 183 -54.22 -9.89 10.58
CA SER A 183 -53.25 -8.88 10.15
C SER A 183 -52.63 -8.22 11.37
N LEU A 184 -51.33 -7.95 11.33
CA LEU A 184 -50.66 -7.13 12.33
C LEU A 184 -50.99 -5.67 12.05
N LEU A 185 -51.46 -4.96 13.07
CA LEU A 185 -51.83 -3.55 12.95
C LEU A 185 -50.76 -2.66 13.58
N SER A 186 -50.29 -3.02 14.78
CA SER A 186 -49.24 -2.29 15.48
C SER A 186 -48.62 -3.14 16.58
N VAL A 187 -47.52 -2.62 17.14
CA VAL A 187 -46.90 -3.10 18.37
C VAL A 187 -47.01 -1.98 19.40
N ASP A 188 -47.62 -2.28 20.54
CA ASP A 188 -47.87 -1.31 21.60
C ASP A 188 -47.24 -1.76 22.93
N TYR A 189 -47.07 -0.84 23.87
CA TYR A 189 -46.48 -1.09 25.18
C TYR A 189 -47.50 -0.79 26.28
N TRP A 190 -47.82 -1.81 27.08
CA TRP A 190 -48.66 -1.66 28.26
C TRP A 190 -47.92 -2.20 29.48
N ASP A 191 -47.86 -1.44 30.58
CA ASP A 191 -47.15 -1.86 31.80
C ASP A 191 -45.69 -2.31 31.52
N ASN A 192 -45.00 -1.56 30.66
CA ASN A 192 -43.63 -1.84 30.21
C ASN A 192 -43.44 -3.23 29.56
N LYS A 193 -44.52 -3.84 29.06
CA LYS A 193 -44.50 -5.09 28.30
C LYS A 193 -45.01 -4.84 26.89
N PRO A 194 -44.38 -5.43 25.87
CA PRO A 194 -44.78 -5.18 24.51
C PRO A 194 -45.84 -6.19 24.06
N TYR A 195 -46.86 -5.71 23.35
CA TYR A 195 -48.01 -6.47 22.87
C TYR A 195 -48.18 -6.25 21.36
N ALA A 196 -48.53 -7.32 20.63
CA ALA A 196 -48.99 -7.19 19.24
C ALA A 196 -50.48 -6.89 19.21
N VAL A 197 -50.87 -5.84 18.49
CA VAL A 197 -52.26 -5.51 18.18
C VAL A 197 -52.61 -6.16 16.84
N LEU A 198 -53.53 -7.13 16.86
CA LEU A 198 -53.93 -7.90 15.69
C LEU A 198 -55.39 -7.64 15.31
N GLY A 199 -55.64 -7.45 14.03
CA GLY A 199 -56.98 -7.45 13.46
C GLY A 199 -57.43 -8.85 13.09
N TYR A 200 -58.49 -9.35 13.71
CA TYR A 200 -59.06 -10.66 13.42
C TYR A 200 -60.59 -10.61 13.35
N LYS A 201 -61.15 -10.90 12.16
CA LYS A 201 -62.62 -10.92 11.92
C LYS A 201 -63.35 -9.63 12.33
N GLY A 202 -62.68 -8.48 12.19
CA GLY A 202 -63.23 -7.17 12.56
C GLY A 202 -63.00 -6.76 14.02
N ASP A 203 -62.44 -7.64 14.86
CA ASP A 203 -62.08 -7.34 16.24
C ASP A 203 -60.58 -7.07 16.39
N LEU A 204 -60.23 -6.26 17.39
CA LEU A 204 -58.85 -6.07 17.85
C LEU A 204 -58.50 -7.08 18.94
N ARG A 205 -57.33 -7.71 18.81
CA ARG A 205 -56.79 -8.65 19.79
C ARG A 205 -55.37 -8.26 20.18
N HIS A 206 -55.13 -8.17 21.48
CA HIS A 206 -53.79 -7.99 22.03
C HIS A 206 -53.19 -9.36 22.32
N LEU A 207 -51.95 -9.58 21.88
CA LEU A 207 -51.19 -10.78 22.20
C LEU A 207 -49.82 -10.46 22.79
N SER A 208 -49.51 -11.17 23.86
CA SER A 208 -48.21 -11.21 24.53
C SER A 208 -47.39 -12.40 24.03
N PRO A 209 -46.04 -12.36 24.14
CA PRO A 209 -45.21 -13.53 23.88
C PRO A 209 -45.68 -14.75 24.67
N GLY A 210 -45.94 -15.86 23.98
CA GLY A 210 -46.47 -17.11 24.53
C GLY A 210 -47.98 -17.31 24.31
N GLU A 211 -48.74 -16.24 24.04
CA GLU A 211 -50.18 -16.35 23.79
C GLU A 211 -50.48 -16.88 22.39
N THR A 212 -51.65 -17.52 22.24
CA THR A 212 -52.03 -18.22 21.01
C THR A 212 -53.36 -17.71 20.46
N LEU A 213 -53.38 -17.36 19.18
CA LEU A 213 -54.58 -16.99 18.42
C LEU A 213 -54.70 -17.89 17.19
N HIS A 214 -55.82 -18.60 17.03
CA HIS A 214 -56.09 -19.48 15.90
C HIS A 214 -54.94 -20.45 15.55
N LYS A 215 -54.40 -21.14 16.58
CA LYS A 215 -53.26 -22.09 16.48
C LYS A 215 -51.91 -21.45 16.12
N TRP A 216 -51.81 -20.13 16.09
CA TRP A 216 -50.57 -19.37 15.98
C TRP A 216 -50.18 -18.80 17.34
N THR A 217 -49.01 -19.19 17.83
CA THR A 217 -48.44 -18.70 19.08
C THR A 217 -47.46 -17.56 18.78
N LEU A 218 -47.62 -16.43 19.45
CA LEU A 218 -46.63 -15.35 19.39
C LEU A 218 -45.36 -15.81 20.11
N ILE A 219 -44.22 -15.84 19.41
CA ILE A 219 -42.95 -16.33 19.98
C ILE A 219 -41.94 -15.21 20.25
N SER A 220 -41.91 -14.18 19.42
CA SER A 220 -41.05 -13.02 19.63
C SER A 220 -41.67 -11.79 19.02
N LEU A 221 -41.40 -10.65 19.64
CA LEU A 221 -41.93 -9.36 19.26
C LEU A 221 -40.84 -8.33 19.50
N THR A 222 -40.49 -7.61 18.44
CA THR A 222 -39.58 -6.46 18.43
C THR A 222 -40.31 -5.25 17.85
N SER A 223 -39.68 -4.07 17.88
CA SER A 223 -40.23 -2.86 17.26
C SER A 223 -40.47 -2.99 15.76
N GLU A 224 -39.69 -3.84 15.08
CA GLU A 224 -39.73 -3.98 13.62
C GLU A 224 -40.45 -5.26 13.17
N GLN A 225 -40.41 -6.31 13.99
CA GLN A 225 -40.84 -7.64 13.57
C GLN A 225 -41.59 -8.41 14.65
N VAL A 226 -42.64 -9.10 14.21
CA VAL A 226 -43.43 -10.00 15.03
C VAL A 226 -43.37 -11.40 14.43
N THR A 227 -42.94 -12.37 15.24
CA THR A 227 -42.82 -13.77 14.79
C THR A 227 -43.88 -14.64 15.45
N PHE A 228 -44.63 -15.37 14.63
CA PHE A 228 -45.62 -16.36 15.05
C PHE A 228 -45.16 -17.77 14.73
N ARG A 229 -45.61 -18.74 15.52
CA ARG A 229 -45.39 -20.17 15.31
C ARG A 229 -46.73 -20.90 15.22
N TYR A 230 -46.98 -21.59 14.12
CA TYR A 230 -48.12 -22.48 13.99
C TYR A 230 -47.90 -23.77 14.80
N ARG A 231 -48.98 -24.44 15.20
CA ARG A 231 -48.93 -25.68 16.00
C ARG A 231 -48.00 -26.78 15.46
N ASN A 232 -47.75 -26.83 14.15
CA ASN A 232 -46.83 -27.79 13.52
C ASN A 232 -45.35 -27.35 13.51
N GLY A 233 -45.02 -26.26 14.20
CA GLY A 233 -43.66 -25.71 14.30
C GLY A 233 -43.26 -24.74 13.18
N ILE A 234 -44.11 -24.52 12.18
CA ILE A 234 -43.87 -23.52 11.13
C ILE A 234 -43.85 -22.12 11.73
N LYS A 235 -42.85 -21.31 11.35
CA LYS A 235 -42.75 -19.92 11.77
C LYS A 235 -43.15 -18.98 10.62
N ARG A 236 -43.81 -17.87 10.96
CA ARG A 236 -44.10 -16.74 10.06
C ARG A 236 -43.69 -15.45 10.74
N GLN A 237 -43.08 -14.57 9.97
CA GLN A 237 -42.72 -13.23 10.39
C GLN A 237 -43.66 -12.25 9.70
N LEU A 238 -44.13 -11.28 10.47
CA LEU A 238 -44.83 -10.10 9.98
C LEU A 238 -43.96 -8.90 10.35
N ASP A 239 -43.66 -8.09 9.35
CA ASP A 239 -43.06 -6.78 9.59
C ASP A 239 -44.15 -5.83 10.07
N VAL A 240 -43.80 -4.96 11.02
CA VAL A 240 -44.70 -3.89 11.45
C VAL A 240 -44.67 -2.85 10.33
N GLU A 241 -45.76 -2.72 9.56
CA GLU A 241 -45.89 -1.58 8.64
C GLU A 241 -45.93 -0.31 9.50
N GLY A 242 -44.87 0.49 9.41
CA GLY A 242 -44.74 1.80 10.04
C GLY A 242 -45.36 2.90 9.21
#